data_AF-A0A1Q8CKR1-F1
#
_entry.id   AF-A0A1Q8CKR1-F1
#
_cell.length_a   1.000
_cell.length_b   1.000
_cell.length_c   1.000
_cell.angle_alpha   90.00
_cell.angle_beta   90.00
_cell.angle_gamma   90.00
#
_symmetry.space_group_name_H-M   'P 1'
#
loop_
_entity.id
_entity.type
_entity.pdbx_description
1 polymer ?
#
loop_
_entity_poly.entity_id
_entity_poly.type
_entity_poly.pdbx_seq_one_letter_code
_entity_poly.pdbx_strand_id
1 'polypeptide(L)'
;MVADPVGVLREALDAALPPLQLLDDAQDRADTRADTRADTSVHDVLSVFARSVSPVLDELAALAAAEPGGPVDAALRQLRRAVNHRGGGTVSPTCHWQLRRARAALDRATHLVREVR
;
A
#
# COMPACT_ATOMS: atom_id res chain seq x y z
N MET A 1 12.57 20.33 -8.32
CA MET A 1 12.18 19.91 -6.97
C MET A 1 12.10 18.40 -6.97
N VAL A 2 12.98 17.72 -6.23
CA VAL A 2 12.88 16.27 -6.04
C VAL A 2 11.69 16.06 -5.11
N ALA A 3 10.67 15.32 -5.57
CA ALA A 3 9.52 15.01 -4.73
C ALA A 3 9.98 14.16 -3.54
N ASP A 4 9.48 14.42 -2.33
CA ASP A 4 9.78 13.57 -1.18
C ASP A 4 9.24 12.15 -1.45
N PRO A 5 10.10 11.14 -1.67
CA PRO A 5 9.65 9.81 -2.06
C PRO A 5 8.79 9.15 -0.99
N VAL A 6 9.06 9.43 0.30
CA VAL A 6 8.28 8.90 1.42
C VAL A 6 6.93 9.62 1.51
N GLY A 7 6.90 10.93 1.26
CA GLY A 7 5.67 11.72 1.14
C GLY A 7 4.74 11.18 0.05
N VAL A 8 5.27 10.97 -1.16
CA VAL A 8 4.52 10.40 -2.30
C VAL A 8 3.97 9.01 -1.95
N LEU A 9 4.77 8.15 -1.30
CA LEU A 9 4.32 6.84 -0.87
C LEU A 9 3.17 6.93 0.15
N ARG A 10 3.23 7.88 1.10
CA ARG A 10 2.15 8.10 2.08
C ARG A 10 0.87 8.58 1.43
N GLU A 11 0.96 9.57 0.55
CA GLU A 11 -0.20 10.11 -0.18
C GLU A 11 -0.86 9.04 -1.04
N ALA A 12 -0.07 8.22 -1.73
CA ALA A 12 -0.59 7.10 -2.52
C ALA A 12 -1.32 6.07 -1.64
N LEU A 13 -0.80 5.76 -0.45
CA LEU A 13 -1.47 4.86 0.51
C LEU A 13 -2.77 5.49 1.06
N ASP A 14 -2.76 6.77 1.40
CA ASP A 14 -3.94 7.48 1.91
C ASP A 14 -5.06 7.58 0.87
N ALA A 15 -4.70 7.69 -0.42
CA ALA A 15 -5.67 7.67 -1.52
C ALA A 15 -6.22 6.25 -1.80
N ALA A 16 -5.39 5.21 -1.62
CA ALA A 16 -5.75 3.83 -1.95
C ALA A 16 -6.55 3.11 -0.84
N LEU A 17 -6.30 3.42 0.44
CA LEU A 17 -6.91 2.70 1.57
C LEU A 17 -8.44 2.87 1.68
N PRO A 18 -9.02 4.09 1.61
CA PRO A 18 -10.47 4.27 1.74
C PRO A 18 -11.30 3.50 0.70
N PRO A 19 -10.99 3.53 -0.62
CA PRO A 19 -11.76 2.76 -1.59
C PRO A 19 -11.59 1.25 -1.42
N LEU A 20 -10.43 0.76 -0.96
CA LEU A 20 -10.25 -0.67 -0.64
C LEU A 20 -11.10 -1.11 0.55
N GLN A 21 -11.19 -0.29 1.61
CA GLN A 21 -12.07 -0.57 2.75
C GLN A 21 -13.54 -0.67 2.31
N LEU A 22 -14.00 0.25 1.44
CA LEU A 22 -15.38 0.22 0.93
C LEU A 22 -15.67 -1.05 0.11
N LEU A 23 -14.67 -1.56 -0.61
CA LEU A 23 -14.78 -2.80 -1.39
C LEU A 23 -14.82 -4.03 -0.47
N ASP A 24 -13.94 -4.10 0.53
CA ASP A 24 -13.97 -5.16 1.56
C ASP A 24 -15.35 -5.19 2.27
N ASP A 25 -15.83 -4.03 2.73
CA ASP A 25 -17.14 -3.91 3.42
C ASP A 25 -18.32 -4.27 2.50
N ALA A 26 -18.18 -4.12 1.18
CA ALA A 26 -19.19 -4.50 0.20
C ALA A 26 -19.15 -5.99 -0.11
N GLN A 27 -17.97 -6.61 -0.13
CA GLN A 27 -17.78 -8.05 -0.31
C GLN A 27 -18.30 -8.83 0.90
N ASP A 28 -18.04 -8.37 2.12
CA ASP A 28 -18.55 -8.99 3.36
C ASP A 28 -20.09 -9.02 3.44
N ARG A 29 -20.78 -8.14 2.69
CA ARG A 29 -22.25 -8.03 2.66
C ARG A 29 -22.90 -8.73 1.48
N ALA A 30 -22.13 -9.13 0.46
CA ALA A 30 -22.66 -9.69 -0.77
C ALA A 30 -22.41 -11.21 -0.82
N ASP A 31 -23.46 -12.01 -0.61
CA ASP A 31 -23.41 -13.46 -0.81
C ASP A 31 -23.04 -13.81 -2.28
N THR A 32 -21.76 -14.13 -2.49
CA THR A 32 -21.20 -15.08 -3.47
C THR A 32 -21.47 -14.88 -4.97
N ARG A 33 -22.03 -13.77 -5.44
CA ARG A 33 -22.19 -13.48 -6.90
C ARG A 33 -21.54 -12.18 -7.40
N ALA A 34 -20.88 -11.42 -6.52
CA ALA A 34 -20.33 -10.09 -6.84
C ALA A 34 -18.83 -10.06 -7.20
N ASP A 35 -18.18 -11.22 -7.32
CA ASP A 35 -16.71 -11.34 -7.38
C ASP A 35 -16.06 -10.56 -8.53
N THR A 36 -16.64 -10.58 -9.74
CA THR A 36 -15.98 -9.98 -10.92
C THR A 36 -15.93 -8.44 -10.88
N ARG A 37 -16.94 -7.79 -10.28
CA ARG A 37 -17.00 -6.31 -10.21
C ARG A 37 -16.11 -5.76 -9.09
N ALA A 38 -16.04 -6.49 -7.97
CA ALA A 38 -15.13 -6.16 -6.87
C ALA A 38 -13.67 -6.30 -7.33
N ASP A 39 -13.31 -7.39 -8.01
CA ASP A 39 -11.96 -7.62 -8.53
C ASP A 39 -11.50 -6.52 -9.51
N THR A 40 -12.38 -6.08 -10.41
CA THR A 40 -12.10 -4.99 -11.36
C THR A 40 -11.84 -3.68 -10.61
N SER A 41 -12.66 -3.40 -9.59
CA SER A 41 -12.55 -2.17 -8.80
C SER A 41 -11.26 -2.13 -7.97
N VAL A 42 -10.85 -3.27 -7.38
CA VAL A 42 -9.57 -3.34 -6.67
C VAL A 42 -8.40 -3.23 -7.66
N HIS A 43 -8.49 -3.86 -8.83
CA HIS A 43 -7.47 -3.73 -9.86
C HIS A 43 -7.23 -2.26 -10.22
N ASP A 44 -8.29 -1.48 -10.39
CA ASP A 44 -8.21 -0.06 -10.73
C ASP A 44 -7.52 0.76 -9.64
N VAL A 45 -7.91 0.58 -8.37
CA VAL A 45 -7.28 1.26 -7.22
C VAL A 45 -5.79 0.93 -7.15
N LEU A 46 -5.42 -0.33 -7.27
CA LEU A 46 -4.02 -0.76 -7.23
C LEU A 46 -3.22 -0.25 -8.44
N SER A 47 -3.85 -0.14 -9.61
CA SER A 47 -3.22 0.41 -10.81
C SER A 47 -2.97 1.92 -10.68
N VAL A 48 -3.91 2.68 -10.09
CA VAL A 48 -3.69 4.09 -9.77
C VAL A 48 -2.58 4.24 -8.75
N PHE A 49 -2.60 3.46 -7.66
CA PHE A 49 -1.54 3.43 -6.66
C PHE A 49 -0.16 3.19 -7.29
N ALA A 50 -0.04 2.16 -8.13
CA ALA A 50 1.23 1.81 -8.79
C ALA A 50 1.75 2.95 -9.67
N ARG A 51 0.87 3.63 -10.42
CA ARG A 51 1.25 4.80 -11.23
C ARG A 51 1.73 5.96 -10.37
N SER A 52 1.09 6.22 -9.23
CA SER A 52 1.48 7.30 -8.32
C SER A 52 2.85 7.08 -7.70
N VAL A 53 3.21 5.84 -7.36
CA VAL A 53 4.52 5.53 -6.73
C VAL A 53 5.63 5.27 -7.75
N SER A 54 5.29 4.91 -9.00
CA SER A 54 6.27 4.57 -10.04
C SER A 54 7.44 5.55 -10.19
N PRO A 55 7.24 6.88 -10.14
CA PRO A 55 8.33 7.84 -10.33
C PRO A 55 9.37 7.83 -9.19
N VAL A 56 8.99 7.37 -8.00
CA VAL A 56 9.83 7.40 -6.79
C VAL A 56 10.28 6.01 -6.35
N LEU A 57 10.00 4.96 -7.11
CA LEU A 57 10.32 3.58 -6.73
C LEU A 57 11.81 3.34 -6.53
N ASP A 58 12.65 3.87 -7.41
CA ASP A 58 14.11 3.68 -7.33
C ASP A 58 14.69 4.39 -6.09
N GLU A 59 14.19 5.59 -5.77
CA GLU A 59 14.58 6.33 -4.57
C GLU A 59 14.10 5.63 -3.29
N LEU A 60 12.87 5.11 -3.28
CA LEU A 60 12.36 4.30 -2.18
C LEU A 60 13.17 3.01 -1.97
N ALA A 61 13.61 2.37 -3.05
CA ALA A 61 14.46 1.19 -2.99
C ALA A 61 15.86 1.52 -2.43
N ALA A 62 16.44 2.66 -2.84
CA ALA A 62 17.70 3.15 -2.30
C ALA A 62 17.59 3.47 -0.79
N LEU A 63 16.50 4.11 -0.36
CA LEU A 63 16.22 4.37 1.06
C LEU A 63 16.08 3.07 1.87
N ALA A 64 15.36 2.07 1.34
CA ALA A 64 15.22 0.77 1.98
C ALA A 64 16.55 0.01 2.07
N ALA A 65 17.43 0.14 1.08
CA ALA A 65 18.75 -0.45 1.08
C ALA A 65 19.71 0.24 2.05
N ALA A 66 19.58 1.56 2.22
CA ALA A 66 20.36 2.35 3.17
C ALA A 66 19.99 2.05 4.63
N GLU A 67 18.73 1.73 4.92
CA GLU A 67 18.25 1.35 6.25
C GLU A 67 17.46 0.01 6.23
N PRO A 68 18.16 -1.13 6.14
CA PRO A 68 17.51 -2.44 6.20
C PRO A 68 16.80 -2.64 7.54
N GLY A 69 15.55 -3.10 7.51
CA GLY A 69 14.70 -3.19 8.71
C GLY A 69 13.99 -1.89 9.08
N GLY A 70 14.37 -0.78 8.45
CA GLY A 70 13.76 0.53 8.63
C GLY A 70 12.30 0.61 8.12
N PRO A 71 11.64 1.76 8.33
CA PRO A 71 10.22 1.92 8.05
C PRO A 71 9.88 1.83 6.56
N VAL A 72 10.75 2.34 5.69
CA VAL A 72 10.58 2.27 4.23
C VAL A 72 10.73 0.82 3.74
N ASP A 73 11.77 0.10 4.18
CA ASP A 73 11.95 -1.33 3.87
C ASP A 73 10.78 -2.17 4.39
N ALA A 74 10.31 -1.92 5.62
CA ALA A 74 9.12 -2.57 6.16
C ALA A 74 7.86 -2.31 5.32
N ALA A 75 7.65 -1.07 4.86
CA ALA A 75 6.53 -0.71 4.00
C ALA A 75 6.60 -1.39 2.63
N LEU A 76 7.76 -1.34 1.96
CA LEU A 76 7.99 -2.00 0.67
C LEU A 76 7.81 -3.52 0.76
N ARG A 77 8.22 -4.15 1.87
CA ARG A 77 7.98 -5.59 2.08
C ARG A 77 6.49 -5.93 2.15
N GLN A 78 5.67 -5.11 2.81
CA GLN A 78 4.22 -5.38 2.83
C GLN A 78 3.59 -5.12 1.45
N LEU A 79 4.02 -4.09 0.73
CA LEU A 79 3.57 -3.83 -0.63
C LEU A 79 3.90 -4.99 -1.58
N ARG A 80 5.11 -5.54 -1.48
CA ARG A 80 5.50 -6.73 -2.26
C ARG A 80 4.62 -7.94 -1.92
N ARG A 81 4.27 -8.13 -0.64
CA ARG A 81 3.32 -9.18 -0.22
C ARG A 81 1.93 -8.97 -0.82
N ALA A 82 1.45 -7.72 -0.84
CA ALA A 82 0.17 -7.35 -1.44
C ALA A 82 0.12 -7.69 -2.94
N VAL A 83 1.19 -7.40 -3.68
CA VAL A 83 1.30 -7.69 -5.12
C VAL A 83 1.48 -9.20 -5.38
N ASN A 84 2.28 -9.90 -4.58
CA ASN A 84 2.47 -11.35 -4.75
C ASN A 84 1.18 -12.15 -4.54
N HIS A 85 0.26 -11.68 -3.67
CA HIS A 85 -1.05 -12.31 -3.50
C HIS A 85 -1.95 -12.09 -4.72
N ARG A 86 -1.80 -10.97 -5.44
CA ARG A 86 -2.52 -10.71 -6.71
C ARG A 86 -2.14 -11.69 -7.83
N GLY A 87 -0.91 -12.20 -7.82
CA GLY A 87 -0.44 -13.21 -8.79
C GLY A 87 -1.10 -14.58 -8.66
N GLY A 88 -1.80 -14.85 -7.56
CA GLY A 88 -2.56 -16.09 -7.32
C GLY A 88 -3.98 -16.09 -7.91
N GLY A 89 -4.40 -15.01 -8.59
CA GLY A 89 -5.68 -14.95 -9.30
C GLY A 89 -6.88 -14.47 -8.48
N THR A 90 -6.70 -14.19 -7.18
CA THR A 90 -7.73 -13.54 -6.34
C THR A 90 -7.11 -12.35 -5.64
N VAL A 91 -7.75 -11.18 -5.76
CA VAL A 91 -7.42 -10.05 -4.91
C VAL A 91 -7.96 -10.37 -3.51
N SER A 92 -7.13 -11.04 -2.71
CA SER A 92 -7.49 -11.40 -1.34
C SER A 92 -7.62 -10.16 -0.45
N PRO A 93 -8.50 -10.15 0.57
CA PRO A 93 -8.51 -9.17 1.67
C PRO A 93 -7.14 -8.94 2.33
N THR A 94 -6.21 -9.87 2.10
CA THR A 94 -4.79 -9.70 2.41
C THR A 94 -4.20 -8.42 1.80
N CYS A 95 -4.61 -7.99 0.60
CA CYS A 95 -4.04 -6.82 -0.08
C CYS A 95 -4.26 -5.53 0.72
N HIS A 96 -5.51 -5.24 1.10
CA HIS A 96 -5.85 -4.08 1.91
C HIS A 96 -5.14 -4.11 3.26
N TRP A 97 -5.12 -5.26 3.95
CA TRP A 97 -4.40 -5.41 5.21
C TRP A 97 -2.89 -5.12 5.09
N GLN A 98 -2.25 -5.56 4.00
CA GLN A 98 -0.84 -5.27 3.76
C GLN A 98 -0.59 -3.77 3.52
N LEU A 99 -1.48 -3.08 2.79
CA LEU A 99 -1.38 -1.63 2.57
C LEU A 99 -1.54 -0.86 3.90
N ARG A 100 -2.44 -1.29 4.79
CA ARG A 100 -2.58 -0.69 6.13
C ARG A 100 -1.30 -0.88 6.95
N ARG A 101 -0.67 -2.06 6.88
CA ARG A 101 0.60 -2.31 7.57
C ARG A 101 1.76 -1.48 7.00
N ALA A 102 1.76 -1.23 5.69
CA ALA A 102 2.72 -0.33 5.07
C ALA A 102 2.55 1.09 5.62
N ARG A 103 1.31 1.61 5.69
CA ARG A 103 1.02 2.94 6.25
C ARG A 103 1.46 3.05 7.72
N ALA A 104 1.11 2.07 8.53
CA ALA A 104 1.49 2.02 9.95
C ALA A 104 3.01 1.89 10.19
N ALA A 105 3.76 1.30 9.25
CA ALA A 105 5.23 1.30 9.32
C ALA A 105 5.79 2.70 9.10
N LEU A 106 5.24 3.45 8.13
CA LEU A 106 5.64 4.81 7.84
C LEU A 106 5.24 5.81 8.93
N ASP A 107 4.13 5.59 9.63
CA ASP A 107 3.69 6.46 10.72
C ASP A 107 4.56 6.31 11.98
N ARG A 108 4.95 5.08 12.32
CA ARG A 108 5.85 4.82 13.44
C ARG A 108 7.22 5.51 13.27
N ALA A 109 7.70 5.65 12.04
CA ALA A 109 8.89 6.44 11.74
C ALA A 109 8.73 7.92 12.13
N THR A 110 7.57 8.50 11.86
CA THR A 110 7.29 9.92 12.15
C THR A 110 7.19 10.17 13.66
N HIS A 111 6.65 9.22 14.41
CA HIS A 111 6.55 9.31 15.87
C HIS A 111 7.92 9.23 16.55
N LEU A 112 8.80 8.33 16.11
CA LEU A 112 10.16 8.24 16.64
C LEU A 112 10.99 9.51 16.40
N VAL A 113 10.76 10.22 15.29
CA VAL A 113 11.44 11.51 15.02
C VAL A 113 10.90 12.65 15.89
N ARG A 114 9.65 12.57 16.36
CA ARG A 114 9.02 13.61 17.21
C ARG A 114 9.36 13.47 18.70
N GLU A 115 9.60 12.25 19.20
CA GLU A 115 9.92 12.02 20.62
C GLU A 115 11.40 12.30 20.97
N VAL A 116 12.27 12.45 19.97
CA VAL A 116 13.71 12.69 20.16
C VAL A 116 14.08 14.19 20.01
N ARG A 117 13.09 15.09 19.87
CA ARG A 117 13.30 16.54 19.71
C ARG A 117 12.88 17.35 20.93
#